data_AF-A0A968SXC7-F1
#
_entry.id   AF-A0A968SXC7-F1
#
_cell.length_a   1.000
_cell.length_b   1.000
_cell.length_c   1.000
_cell.angle_alpha   90.00
_cell.angle_beta   90.00
_cell.angle_gamma   90.00
#
_symmetry.space_group_name_H-M   'P 1'
#
loop_
_entity.id
_entity.type
_entity.pdbx_description
1 polymer ?
#
loop_
_entity_poly.entity_id
_entity_poly.type
_entity_poly.pdbx_seq_one_letter_code
_entity_poly.pdbx_strand_id
1 'polypeptide(L)' 'MLFAFRTYLPEPATLSPLYLRGLDPTARYEIEGFNAVRSGAAWMHGGLTLTLDDFASTMRRIRRVG' A
#
# COMPACT_ATOMS: atom_id res chain seq x y z
N MET A 1 7.64 -6.53 -1.82
CA MET A 1 6.67 -6.80 -0.73
C MET A 1 6.41 -5.51 0.01
N LEU A 2 5.19 -5.29 0.50
CA LEU A 2 4.85 -4.21 1.44
C LEU A 2 4.58 -4.84 2.80
N PHE A 3 5.17 -4.29 3.86
CA PHE A 3 4.87 -4.63 5.24
C PHE A 3 4.39 -3.35 5.93
N ALA A 4 3.23 -3.41 6.56
CA ALA A 4 2.67 -2.28 7.29
C ALA A 4 2.22 -2.74 8.68
N PHE A 5 2.52 -1.93 9.67
CA PHE A 5 2.22 -2.17 11.08
C PHE A 5 1.53 -0.93 11.61
N ARG A 6 0.40 -1.11 12.29
CA ARG A 6 -0.20 -0.08 13.12
C ARG A 6 0.26 -0.33 14.56
N THR A 7 0.97 0.63 15.13
CA THR A 7 1.17 0.70 16.59
C THR A 7 -0.02 1.37 17.25
N TYR A 8 0.00 1.49 18.59
CA TYR A 8 -1.07 2.19 19.31
C TYR A 8 -1.36 3.58 18.73
N LEU A 9 -2.61 3.79 18.34
CA LEU A 9 -3.21 5.09 18.05
C LEU A 9 -4.53 5.19 18.82
N PRO A 10 -4.78 6.27 19.58
CA PRO A 10 -6.06 6.50 20.25
C PRO A 10 -7.23 6.57 19.26
N GLU A 11 -8.37 5.99 19.63
CA GLU A 11 -9.58 6.01 18.80
C GLU A 11 -10.36 7.35 18.93
N PRO A 12 -10.93 7.88 17.84
CA PRO A 12 -10.95 7.31 16.48
C PRO A 12 -9.61 7.48 15.74
N ALA A 13 -9.05 6.38 15.24
CA ALA A 13 -7.79 6.40 14.51
C ALA A 13 -8.01 6.56 12.99
N THR A 14 -7.34 7.53 12.38
CA THR A 14 -7.26 7.67 10.91
C THR A 14 -5.82 7.40 10.46
N LEU A 15 -5.64 6.38 9.61
CA LEU A 15 -4.34 6.06 9.05
C LEU A 15 -4.05 6.91 7.81
N SER A 16 -2.91 7.59 7.81
CA SER A 16 -2.43 8.34 6.64
C SER A 16 -2.16 7.40 5.46
N PRO A 17 -2.44 7.83 4.21
CA PRO A 17 -2.08 7.03 3.04
C PRO A 17 -0.58 6.74 2.98
N LEU A 18 -0.24 5.50 2.62
CA LEU A 18 1.13 5.07 2.41
C LEU A 18 1.56 5.34 0.97
N TYR A 19 2.65 6.08 0.79
CA TYR A 19 3.22 6.34 -0.54
C TYR A 19 4.36 5.37 -0.83
N LEU A 20 4.20 4.55 -1.87
CA LEU A 20 5.26 3.66 -2.31
C LEU A 20 6.40 4.43 -2.96
N ARG A 21 7.59 3.82 -3.00
CA ARG A 21 8.79 4.37 -3.66
C ARG A 21 9.57 3.25 -4.34
N GLY A 22 10.40 3.60 -5.32
CA GLY A 22 11.32 2.67 -5.97
C GLY A 22 10.69 1.70 -6.98
N LEU A 23 9.44 1.94 -7.41
CA LEU A 23 8.87 1.22 -8.54
C LEU A 23 9.35 1.84 -9.86
N ASP A 24 9.47 1.03 -10.91
CA ASP A 24 9.65 1.55 -12.28
C ASP A 24 8.39 2.36 -12.65
N PRO A 25 8.53 3.67 -12.99
CA PRO A 25 7.37 4.54 -13.22
C PRO A 25 6.44 4.05 -14.33
N THR A 26 6.99 3.36 -15.32
CA THR A 26 6.28 2.96 -16.56
C THR A 26 5.76 1.53 -16.49
N ALA A 27 6.38 0.67 -15.68
CA ALA A 27 5.93 -0.70 -15.47
C ALA A 27 4.56 -0.76 -14.77
N ARG A 28 3.81 -1.83 -15.03
CA ARG A 28 2.51 -2.06 -14.39
C ARG A 28 2.64 -3.01 -13.21
N TYR A 29 1.90 -2.73 -12.15
CA TYR A 29 1.90 -3.53 -10.94
C TYR A 29 0.49 -3.77 -10.43
N GLU A 30 0.29 -4.95 -9.85
CA GLU A 30 -0.81 -5.23 -8.94
C GLU A 30 -0.28 -5.28 -7.50
N ILE A 31 -1.15 -4.94 -6.56
CA ILE A 31 -0.89 -5.03 -5.13
C ILE A 31 -1.99 -5.87 -4.51
N GLU A 32 -1.61 -6.93 -3.80
CA GLU A 32 -2.54 -7.81 -3.11
C GLU A 32 -3.51 -7.02 -2.22
N GLY A 33 -4.80 -7.35 -2.29
CA GLY A 33 -5.86 -6.64 -1.58
C GLY A 33 -6.41 -5.40 -2.31
N PHE A 34 -5.80 -5.00 -3.45
CA PHE A 34 -6.31 -3.93 -4.31
C PHE A 34 -6.72 -4.48 -5.67
N ASN A 35 -7.98 -4.31 -6.04
CA ASN A 35 -8.49 -4.73 -7.35
C ASN A 35 -8.14 -3.71 -8.45
N ALA A 36 -6.85 -3.50 -8.69
CA ALA A 36 -6.36 -2.57 -9.70
C ALA A 36 -4.96 -2.97 -10.21
N VAL A 37 -4.74 -2.76 -11.51
CA VAL A 37 -3.42 -2.81 -12.14
C VAL A 37 -3.06 -1.41 -12.63
N ARG A 38 -2.08 -0.77 -11.97
CA ARG A 38 -1.67 0.61 -12.25
C ARG A 38 -0.19 0.69 -12.60
N SER A 39 0.23 1.79 -13.22
CA SER A 39 1.67 2.05 -13.42
C SER A 39 2.38 2.26 -12.08
N GLY A 40 3.70 2.06 -12.05
CA GLY A 40 4.49 2.33 -10.85
C GLY A 40 4.36 3.78 -10.40
N ALA A 41 4.33 4.74 -11.33
CA ALA A 41 4.08 6.15 -11.02
C ALA A 41 2.72 6.35 -10.32
N ALA A 42 1.66 5.75 -10.84
CA ALA A 42 0.33 5.87 -10.25
C ALA A 42 0.25 5.29 -8.83
N TRP A 43 0.95 4.18 -8.56
CA TRP A 43 1.04 3.62 -7.20
C TRP A 43 1.88 4.47 -6.24
N MET A 44 2.97 5.08 -6.72
CA MET A 44 3.83 5.92 -5.90
C MET A 44 3.19 7.28 -5.57
N HIS A 45 2.38 7.84 -6.46
CA HIS A 45 1.74 9.16 -6.26
C HIS A 45 0.31 9.09 -5.71
N GLY A 46 -0.42 8.00 -5.96
CA GLY A 46 -1.83 7.88 -5.54
C GLY A 46 -2.03 7.60 -4.05
N GLY A 47 -0.99 7.09 -3.37
CA GLY A 47 -1.11 6.62 -1.99
C GLY A 47 -1.92 5.32 -1.87
N LEU A 48 -1.65 4.55 -0.81
CA LEU A 48 -2.41 3.36 -0.45
C LEU A 48 -3.08 3.59 0.90
N THR A 49 -4.41 3.52 0.93
CA THR A 49 -5.17 3.46 2.17
C THR A 49 -5.22 2.03 2.64
N LEU A 50 -4.70 1.77 3.85
CA LEU A 50 -4.83 0.49 4.54
C LEU A 50 -5.81 0.65 5.70
N THR A 51 -6.56 -0.42 5.96
CA THR A 51 -7.32 -0.58 7.20
C THR A 51 -6.57 -1.58 8.07
N LEU A 52 -6.17 -1.14 9.27
CA LEU A 52 -5.52 -1.96 10.28
C LEU A 52 -6.14 -1.65 11.64
N ASP A 53 -6.54 -2.69 12.35
CA ASP A 53 -6.97 -2.58 13.75
C ASP A 53 -5.78 -2.26 14.66
N ASP A 54 -6.07 -1.90 15.92
CA ASP A 54 -5.02 -1.54 16.87
C ASP A 54 -4.02 -2.70 17.05
N PHE A 55 -2.72 -2.36 17.05
CA PHE A 55 -1.60 -3.32 17.03
C PHE A 55 -1.56 -4.32 15.85
N ALA A 56 -2.38 -4.15 14.81
CA ALA A 56 -2.42 -5.07 13.68
C ALA A 56 -1.30 -4.83 12.65
N SER A 57 -1.03 -5.85 11.84
CA SER A 57 -0.09 -5.76 10.73
C SER A 57 -0.60 -6.46 9.48
N THR A 58 -0.03 -6.10 8.34
CA THR A 58 -0.30 -6.77 7.07
C THR A 58 0.95 -6.86 6.20
N MET A 59 1.05 -7.95 5.46
CA MET A 59 2.01 -8.14 4.38
C MET A 59 1.22 -8.21 3.08
N ARG A 60 1.60 -7.41 2.09
CA ARG A 60 0.97 -7.40 0.76
C ARG A 60 2.00 -7.67 -0.32
N ARG A 61 1.70 -8.62 -1.22
CA ARG A 61 2.52 -8.85 -2.40
C ARG A 61 2.36 -7.69 -3.39
N ILE A 62 3.49 -7.20 -3.91
CA ILE A 62 3.54 -6.29 -5.05
C ILE A 62 4.12 -7.11 -6.21
N ARG A 63 3.39 -7.21 -7.32
CA ARG A 63 3.81 -8.00 -8.48
C ARG A 63 3.81 -7.13 -9.72
N ARG A 64 4.94 -7.10 -10.44
CA ARG A 64 5.02 -6.53 -11.79
C ARG A 64 4.23 -7.42 -12.74
N VAL A 65 3.44 -6.83 -13.61
CA VAL A 65 2.63 -7.53 -14.62
C VAL A 65 2.95 -6.99 -16.00
N GLY A 66 2.99 -7.89 -16.99
CA GLY A 66 3.53 -7.62 -18.34
C GLY A 66 4.88 -8.29 -18.50
#